data_AF-A0A0G4EI14-F1
#
_entry.id   AF-A0A0G4EI14-F1
#
_cell.length_a   1.000
_cell.length_b   1.000
_cell.length_c   1.000
_cell.angle_alpha   90.00
_cell.angle_beta   90.00
_cell.angle_gamma   90.00
#
_symmetry.space_group_name_H-M   'P 1'
#
loop_
_entity.id
_entity.type
_entity.pdbx_description
1 polymer ?
#
loop_
_entity_poly.entity_id
_entity_poly.type
_entity_poly.pdbx_seq_one_letter_code
_entity_poly.pdbx_strand_id
1 'polypeptide(L)'
;MVHLTGRCSRWLKGLFAERTSSDASAAVPASHVPQHLLPTVAEYVRSYSQLEALIDAHPTQFTAAVLLPILKRRLSVVVAAIFGALVEVPLPQLTQGVVITALIEQLTRRLFMLERGGDWARWRPHLEMLYLLRGMRPVVLSDDSFGVFGSRAAFLDEREAVRQWKIFSWGVTVTDHGGQQIELMNGDYILPLGSMSHRRPTLIPSASPVFPDAFDPADPPTELTGPSTYSSYTSMVAFVLFYWLERGGHIRYIRSWVSYCRASAARRRVGAVLVAPPSDEAHWGAGAVDRKCHSWERSSQWRLVVLGSEAMSEGHMAVIQLCEWGNYWVDIFTTEPAPHDKTCTVVMRVLGDQLGGMVWREENEDREGTARTVM
;
A
#
# COMPACT_ATOMS: atom_id res chain seq x y z
N MET A 1 -41.58 -0.57 3.10
CA MET A 1 -40.85 0.70 3.15
C MET A 1 -39.94 0.63 4.37
N VAL A 2 -38.62 0.56 4.16
CA VAL A 2 -37.68 0.31 5.25
C VAL A 2 -37.36 1.65 5.93
N HIS A 3 -37.87 1.86 7.15
CA HIS A 3 -37.48 3.01 7.97
C HIS A 3 -36.15 2.71 8.67
N LEU A 4 -35.08 3.37 8.22
CA LEU A 4 -33.75 3.32 8.83
C LEU A 4 -33.71 4.24 10.06
N THR A 5 -33.29 3.73 11.22
CA THR A 5 -33.24 4.48 12.49
C THR A 5 -32.00 5.40 12.61
N GLY A 6 -32.07 6.38 13.52
CA GLY A 6 -31.35 7.67 13.46
C GLY A 6 -29.81 7.70 13.51
N ARG A 7 -29.09 6.62 13.85
CA ARG A 7 -27.62 6.56 13.70
C ARG A 7 -27.22 6.12 12.28
N CYS A 8 -27.96 5.19 11.68
CA CYS A 8 -27.79 4.71 10.29
C CYS A 8 -28.12 5.78 9.24
N SER A 9 -29.02 6.72 9.52
CA SER A 9 -29.36 7.76 8.53
C SER A 9 -28.20 8.71 8.21
N ARG A 10 -27.19 8.82 9.08
CA ARG A 10 -26.07 9.76 8.89
C ARG A 10 -25.07 9.32 7.81
N TRP A 11 -24.90 8.01 7.61
CA TRP A 11 -23.99 7.48 6.58
C TRP A 11 -24.62 7.52 5.19
N LEU A 12 -25.94 7.33 5.09
CA LEU A 12 -26.71 7.36 3.84
C LEU A 12 -27.17 8.77 3.42
N LYS A 13 -27.31 9.73 4.34
CA LYS A 13 -27.76 11.11 4.01
C LYS A 13 -26.77 11.95 3.20
N GLY A 14 -25.57 11.45 2.93
CA GLY A 14 -24.58 12.08 2.04
C GLY A 14 -24.64 11.61 0.58
N LEU A 15 -25.72 10.96 0.14
CA LEU A 15 -25.88 10.46 -1.23
C LEU A 15 -26.07 11.55 -2.29
N PHE A 16 -26.33 12.80 -1.90
CA PHE A 16 -26.80 13.85 -2.82
C PHE A 16 -25.96 15.12 -2.72
N ALA A 17 -24.79 15.09 -3.35
CA ALA A 17 -24.15 16.21 -4.05
C ALA A 17 -22.68 15.82 -4.33
N GLU A 18 -22.34 15.43 -5.56
CA GLU A 18 -21.20 16.00 -6.31
C GLU A 18 -20.82 15.22 -7.58
N ARG A 19 -20.67 16.03 -8.64
CA ARG A 19 -19.93 15.89 -9.92
C ARG A 19 -19.84 14.51 -10.59
N THR A 20 -20.67 14.35 -11.61
CA THR A 20 -20.40 13.44 -12.73
C THR A 20 -19.32 14.04 -13.64
N SER A 21 -18.15 13.40 -13.65
CA SER A 21 -17.09 13.60 -14.66
C SER A 21 -17.60 13.18 -16.05
N SER A 22 -17.25 13.98 -17.06
CA SER A 22 -17.72 13.85 -18.44
C SER A 22 -16.96 12.76 -19.21
N ASP A 23 -17.52 11.56 -19.28
CA ASP A 23 -17.25 10.66 -20.40
C ASP A 23 -18.60 10.24 -21.01
N ALA A 24 -18.97 10.97 -22.06
CA ALA A 24 -20.23 10.84 -22.78
C ALA A 24 -20.20 9.63 -23.74
N SER A 25 -20.04 8.41 -23.21
CA SER A 25 -20.65 7.26 -23.89
C SER A 25 -22.16 7.33 -23.64
N ALA A 26 -22.99 6.96 -24.62
CA ALA A 26 -24.45 6.97 -24.53
C ALA A 26 -24.96 6.00 -23.46
N ALA A 27 -24.82 6.36 -22.19
CA ALA A 27 -25.29 5.61 -21.06
C ALA A 27 -26.81 5.77 -20.98
N VAL A 28 -27.53 4.66 -21.04
CA VAL A 28 -28.98 4.64 -20.81
C VAL A 28 -29.23 5.12 -19.37
N PRO A 29 -30.08 6.15 -19.16
CA PRO A 29 -30.43 6.59 -17.82
C PRO A 29 -31.02 5.46 -16.98
N ALA A 30 -30.65 5.39 -15.69
CA ALA A 30 -31.16 4.36 -14.77
C ALA A 30 -32.70 4.33 -14.72
N SER A 31 -33.35 5.50 -14.81
CA SER A 31 -34.81 5.64 -14.86
C SER A 31 -35.47 5.02 -16.09
N HIS A 32 -34.71 4.81 -17.19
CA HIS A 32 -35.22 4.23 -18.43
C HIS A 32 -35.16 2.69 -18.44
N VAL A 33 -34.56 2.06 -17.43
CA VAL A 33 -34.52 0.60 -17.34
C VAL A 33 -35.91 0.06 -16.97
N PRO A 34 -36.52 -0.83 -17.78
CA PRO A 34 -37.82 -1.42 -17.48
C PRO A 34 -37.81 -2.20 -16.15
N GLN A 35 -38.88 -2.06 -15.37
CA GLN A 35 -38.96 -2.63 -14.02
C GLN A 35 -38.67 -4.14 -13.96
N HIS A 36 -39.19 -4.90 -14.93
CA HIS A 36 -39.01 -6.35 -15.00
C HIS A 36 -37.58 -6.79 -15.33
N LEU A 37 -36.73 -5.88 -15.82
CA LEU A 37 -35.31 -6.14 -16.13
C LEU A 37 -34.37 -5.68 -15.02
N LEU A 38 -34.85 -4.94 -14.01
CA LEU A 38 -33.98 -4.30 -13.01
C LEU A 38 -33.09 -5.27 -12.23
N PRO A 39 -33.59 -6.42 -11.70
CA PRO A 39 -32.73 -7.35 -10.96
C PRO A 39 -31.61 -7.88 -11.85
N THR A 40 -31.93 -8.25 -13.09
CA THR A 40 -30.97 -8.72 -14.07
C THR A 40 -29.94 -7.66 -14.40
N VAL A 41 -30.36 -6.43 -14.74
CA VAL A 41 -29.44 -5.33 -15.06
C VAL A 41 -28.52 -5.01 -13.87
N ALA A 42 -29.06 -5.03 -12.65
CA ALA A 42 -28.30 -4.78 -11.43
C ALA A 42 -27.19 -5.81 -11.17
N GLU A 43 -27.33 -7.05 -11.65
CA GLU A 43 -26.25 -8.04 -11.59
C GLU A 43 -25.09 -7.76 -12.56
N TYR A 44 -25.34 -6.99 -13.63
CA TYR A 44 -24.36 -6.69 -14.68
C TYR A 44 -23.75 -5.29 -14.58
N VAL A 45 -24.18 -4.46 -13.62
CA VAL A 45 -23.57 -3.12 -13.43
C VAL A 45 -22.09 -3.23 -13.09
N ARG A 46 -21.29 -2.38 -13.71
CA ARG A 46 -19.82 -2.40 -13.59
C ARG A 46 -19.32 -1.66 -12.36
N SER A 47 -20.04 -0.66 -11.86
CA SER A 47 -19.70 0.11 -10.66
C SER A 47 -20.82 0.09 -9.62
N TYR A 48 -20.46 0.28 -8.35
CA TYR A 48 -21.39 0.45 -7.23
C TYR A 48 -22.16 1.76 -7.39
N SER A 49 -21.54 2.80 -7.98
CA SER A 49 -22.25 4.03 -8.35
C SER A 49 -23.38 3.80 -9.36
N GLN A 50 -23.21 2.90 -10.33
CA GLN A 50 -24.29 2.50 -11.24
C GLN A 50 -25.40 1.74 -10.51
N LEU A 51 -25.03 0.89 -9.55
CA LEU A 51 -26.00 0.19 -8.71
C LEU A 51 -26.79 1.18 -7.82
N GLU A 52 -26.12 2.14 -7.17
CA GLU A 52 -26.77 3.22 -6.41
C GLU A 52 -27.76 3.99 -7.29
N ALA A 53 -27.36 4.39 -8.50
CA ALA A 53 -28.25 5.10 -9.43
C ALA A 53 -29.50 4.29 -9.81
N LEU A 54 -29.38 2.96 -9.96
CA LEU A 54 -30.54 2.08 -10.20
C LEU A 54 -31.45 1.98 -8.97
N ILE A 55 -30.87 1.86 -7.78
CA ILE A 55 -31.62 1.80 -6.52
C ILE A 55 -32.43 3.08 -6.32
N ASP A 56 -31.81 4.24 -6.56
CA ASP A 56 -32.45 5.54 -6.41
C ASP A 56 -33.56 5.77 -7.44
N ALA A 57 -33.37 5.30 -8.67
CA ALA A 57 -34.37 5.40 -9.72
C ALA A 57 -35.58 4.47 -9.49
N HIS A 58 -35.39 3.33 -8.81
CA HIS A 58 -36.42 2.28 -8.66
C HIS A 58 -36.50 1.69 -7.24
N PRO A 59 -36.72 2.52 -6.20
CA PRO A 59 -36.56 2.11 -4.80
C PRO A 59 -37.53 1.01 -4.35
N THR A 60 -38.67 0.86 -5.01
CA THR A 60 -39.67 -0.18 -4.69
C THR A 60 -39.27 -1.57 -5.20
N GLN A 61 -38.37 -1.66 -6.17
CA GLN A 61 -37.97 -2.91 -6.82
C GLN A 61 -36.77 -3.56 -6.13
N PHE A 62 -35.94 -2.76 -5.47
CA PHE A 62 -34.75 -3.23 -4.75
C PHE A 62 -35.07 -3.61 -3.31
N THR A 63 -35.75 -4.75 -3.15
CA THR A 63 -35.95 -5.33 -1.81
C THR A 63 -34.63 -5.87 -1.26
N ALA A 64 -34.58 -6.08 0.06
CA ALA A 64 -33.40 -6.61 0.72
C ALA A 64 -32.98 -8.00 0.18
N ALA A 65 -33.94 -8.83 -0.21
CA ALA A 65 -33.70 -10.15 -0.78
C ALA A 65 -33.01 -10.07 -2.17
N VAL A 66 -33.27 -9.01 -2.93
CA VAL A 66 -32.64 -8.75 -4.24
C VAL A 66 -31.27 -8.10 -4.06
N LEU A 67 -31.17 -7.09 -3.20
CA LEU A 67 -29.94 -6.32 -3.00
C LEU A 67 -28.82 -7.14 -2.38
N LEU A 68 -29.14 -7.96 -1.39
CA LEU A 68 -28.11 -8.62 -0.60
C LEU A 68 -27.21 -9.56 -1.42
N PRO A 69 -27.74 -10.47 -2.27
CA PRO A 69 -26.90 -11.29 -3.14
C PRO A 69 -26.04 -10.47 -4.11
N ILE A 70 -26.59 -9.39 -4.68
CA ILE A 70 -25.88 -8.51 -5.62
C ILE A 70 -24.69 -7.85 -4.93
N LEU A 71 -24.90 -7.25 -3.77
CA LEU A 71 -23.85 -6.57 -3.00
C LEU A 71 -22.76 -7.55 -2.54
N LYS A 72 -23.13 -8.75 -2.05
CA LYS A 72 -22.18 -9.78 -1.64
C LYS A 72 -21.29 -10.23 -2.80
N ARG A 73 -21.91 -10.55 -3.95
CA ARG A 73 -21.19 -10.97 -5.16
C ARG A 73 -20.25 -9.86 -5.62
N ARG A 74 -20.74 -8.63 -5.67
CA ARG A 74 -19.96 -7.46 -6.09
C ARG A 74 -18.76 -7.24 -5.18
N LEU A 75 -18.94 -7.29 -3.86
CA LEU A 75 -17.85 -7.12 -2.91
C LEU A 75 -16.76 -8.16 -3.13
N SER A 76 -17.15 -9.43 -3.30
CA SER A 76 -16.19 -10.50 -3.58
C SER A 76 -15.40 -10.25 -4.88
N VAL A 77 -16.06 -9.82 -5.96
CA VAL A 77 -15.40 -9.51 -7.23
C VAL A 77 -14.45 -8.32 -7.09
N VAL A 78 -14.88 -7.23 -6.45
CA VAL A 78 -14.06 -6.03 -6.26
C VAL A 78 -12.82 -6.34 -5.41
N VAL A 79 -12.98 -7.06 -4.31
CA VAL A 79 -11.86 -7.44 -3.44
C VAL A 79 -10.86 -8.32 -4.18
N ALA A 80 -11.33 -9.34 -4.89
CA ALA A 80 -10.45 -10.22 -5.67
C ALA A 80 -9.72 -9.47 -6.78
N ALA A 81 -10.40 -8.55 -7.47
CA ALA A 81 -9.81 -7.77 -8.54
C ALA A 81 -8.73 -6.78 -8.04
N ILE A 82 -8.94 -6.17 -6.87
CA ILE A 82 -8.01 -5.18 -6.33
C ILE A 82 -6.82 -5.84 -5.63
N PHE A 83 -7.08 -6.85 -4.80
CA PHE A 83 -6.09 -7.36 -3.85
C PHE A 83 -5.64 -8.80 -4.09
N GLY A 84 -6.33 -9.53 -4.97
CA GLY A 84 -6.10 -10.96 -5.15
C GLY A 84 -6.21 -11.71 -3.82
N ALA A 85 -5.19 -12.51 -3.50
CA ALA A 85 -5.14 -13.34 -2.29
C ALA A 85 -4.55 -12.61 -1.06
N LEU A 86 -4.10 -11.36 -1.18
CA LEU A 86 -3.41 -10.66 -0.09
C LEU A 86 -4.36 -10.07 0.95
N VAL A 87 -5.64 -9.89 0.59
CA VAL A 87 -6.66 -9.29 1.45
C VAL A 87 -7.91 -10.16 1.47
N GLU A 88 -8.41 -10.40 2.67
CA GLU A 88 -9.71 -11.00 2.91
C GLU A 88 -10.68 -9.96 3.44
N VAL A 89 -11.91 -9.97 2.92
CA VAL A 89 -13.00 -9.13 3.42
C VAL A 89 -14.15 -10.04 3.83
N PRO A 90 -14.19 -10.50 5.10
CA PRO A 90 -15.19 -11.47 5.55
C PRO A 90 -16.59 -10.91 5.38
N LEU A 91 -17.50 -11.64 4.74
CA LEU A 91 -18.89 -11.21 4.64
C LEU A 91 -19.46 -11.04 6.06
N PRO A 92 -20.13 -9.91 6.37
CA PRO A 92 -20.71 -9.74 7.68
C PRO A 92 -21.73 -10.85 7.93
N GLN A 93 -21.56 -11.57 9.04
CA GLN A 93 -22.43 -12.67 9.41
C GLN A 93 -23.71 -12.12 10.04
N LEU A 94 -24.85 -12.72 9.68
CA LEU A 94 -26.11 -12.48 10.38
C LEU A 94 -26.04 -13.18 11.74
N THR A 95 -25.46 -12.54 12.74
CA THR A 95 -25.68 -12.99 14.12
C THR A 95 -27.18 -12.83 14.43
N GLN A 96 -27.73 -13.78 15.22
CA GLN A 96 -29.16 -13.81 15.55
C GLN A 96 -29.62 -12.44 16.08
N GLY A 97 -30.35 -11.68 15.26
CA GLY A 97 -30.87 -10.35 15.61
C GLY A 97 -30.34 -9.17 14.80
N VAL A 98 -29.32 -9.34 13.94
CA VAL A 98 -28.90 -8.27 13.02
C VAL A 98 -29.99 -8.05 11.96
N VAL A 99 -30.53 -6.84 11.93
CA VAL A 99 -31.53 -6.43 10.93
C VAL A 99 -30.86 -6.44 9.55
N ILE A 100 -31.49 -7.09 8.56
CA ILE A 100 -30.97 -7.21 7.17
C ILE A 100 -30.52 -5.84 6.59
N THR A 101 -31.14 -4.76 7.04
CA THR A 101 -30.80 -3.39 6.67
C THR A 101 -29.39 -2.98 7.10
N ALA A 102 -28.93 -3.39 8.29
CA ALA A 102 -27.58 -3.12 8.77
C ALA A 102 -26.54 -3.87 7.93
N LEU A 103 -26.85 -5.10 7.50
CA LEU A 103 -25.99 -5.86 6.60
C LEU A 103 -25.86 -5.19 5.23
N ILE A 104 -26.95 -4.68 4.67
CA ILE A 104 -26.93 -3.91 3.42
C ILE A 104 -26.09 -2.64 3.60
N GLU A 105 -26.26 -1.91 4.71
CA GLU A 105 -25.46 -0.72 5.02
C GLU A 105 -23.95 -1.02 5.14
N GLN A 106 -23.57 -2.11 5.80
CA GLN A 106 -22.18 -2.53 5.90
C GLN A 106 -21.60 -2.88 4.52
N LEU A 107 -22.31 -3.65 3.70
CA LEU A 107 -21.83 -4.03 2.37
C LEU A 107 -21.71 -2.82 1.43
N THR A 108 -22.71 -1.94 1.43
CA THR A 108 -22.68 -0.69 0.67
C THR A 108 -21.52 0.22 1.10
N ARG A 109 -21.22 0.28 2.41
CA ARG A 109 -20.07 0.99 2.95
C ARG A 109 -18.73 0.46 2.47
N ARG A 110 -18.55 -0.85 2.54
CA ARG A 110 -17.33 -1.50 2.06
C ARG A 110 -17.12 -1.26 0.58
N LEU A 111 -18.17 -1.46 -0.24
CA LEU A 111 -18.12 -1.19 -1.67
C LEU A 111 -17.82 0.28 -2.00
N PHE A 112 -18.47 1.21 -1.31
CA PHE A 112 -18.20 2.64 -1.48
C PHE A 112 -16.73 2.96 -1.18
N MET A 113 -16.19 2.52 -0.05
CA MET A 113 -14.81 2.80 0.33
C MET A 113 -13.80 2.13 -0.60
N LEU A 114 -14.07 0.91 -1.07
CA LEU A 114 -13.20 0.23 -2.03
C LEU A 114 -13.24 0.89 -3.41
N GLU A 115 -14.41 1.25 -3.94
CA GLU A 115 -14.48 1.85 -5.28
C GLU A 115 -14.09 3.34 -5.31
N ARG A 116 -14.30 4.07 -4.20
CA ARG A 116 -13.92 5.49 -4.06
C ARG A 116 -12.61 5.67 -3.29
N GLY A 117 -11.94 4.58 -2.95
CA GLY A 117 -10.66 4.59 -2.27
C GLY A 117 -9.55 5.18 -3.10
N GLY A 118 -9.68 5.12 -4.44
CA GLY A 118 -8.69 5.58 -5.39
C GLY A 118 -7.83 4.44 -5.89
N ASP A 119 -6.55 4.72 -6.11
CA ASP A 119 -5.57 3.75 -6.61
C ASP A 119 -5.06 2.86 -5.48
N TRP A 120 -5.61 1.65 -5.39
CA TRP A 120 -5.19 0.64 -4.44
C TRP A 120 -3.96 -0.16 -4.89
N ALA A 121 -3.62 -0.13 -6.19
CA ALA A 121 -2.55 -0.96 -6.73
C ALA A 121 -1.19 -0.60 -6.11
N ARG A 122 -0.99 0.69 -5.78
CA ARG A 122 0.21 1.19 -5.08
C ARG A 122 0.51 0.50 -3.74
N TRP A 123 -0.49 -0.09 -3.09
CA TRP A 123 -0.33 -0.76 -1.80
C TRP A 123 0.10 -2.21 -1.92
N ARG A 124 0.23 -2.74 -3.14
CA ARG A 124 0.57 -4.15 -3.32
C ARG A 124 1.87 -4.57 -2.63
N PRO A 125 3.00 -3.85 -2.74
CA PRO A 125 4.22 -4.20 -2.02
C PRO A 125 4.02 -4.18 -0.50
N HIS A 126 3.23 -3.22 0.02
CA HIS A 126 2.92 -3.10 1.44
C HIS A 126 2.05 -4.23 1.95
N LEU A 127 1.06 -4.66 1.17
CA LEU A 127 0.19 -5.78 1.52
C LEU A 127 0.98 -7.09 1.58
N GLU A 128 1.98 -7.29 0.72
CA GLU A 128 2.89 -8.42 0.84
C GLU A 128 3.80 -8.33 2.07
N MET A 129 4.29 -7.13 2.41
CA MET A 129 5.05 -6.92 3.65
C MET A 129 4.18 -7.24 4.88
N LEU A 130 2.93 -6.80 4.89
CA LEU A 130 1.96 -7.13 5.93
C LEU A 130 1.63 -8.62 5.98
N TYR A 131 1.51 -9.28 4.83
CA TYR A 131 1.30 -10.72 4.74
C TYR A 131 2.42 -11.49 5.45
N LEU A 132 3.68 -11.09 5.23
CA LEU A 132 4.84 -11.67 5.90
C LEU A 132 4.88 -11.36 7.40
N LEU A 133 4.65 -10.11 7.82
CA LEU A 133 4.57 -9.72 9.24
C LEU A 133 3.50 -10.51 10.00
N ARG A 134 2.39 -10.84 9.32
CA ARG A 134 1.27 -11.59 9.91
C ARG A 134 1.46 -13.11 9.87
N GLY A 135 2.65 -13.58 9.46
CA GLY A 135 2.99 -15.00 9.40
C GLY A 135 2.35 -15.69 8.20
N MET A 136 2.46 -15.07 7.02
CA MET A 136 1.86 -15.55 5.76
C MET A 136 0.34 -15.66 5.83
N ARG A 137 -0.31 -14.63 6.40
CA ARG A 137 -1.77 -14.55 6.49
C ARG A 137 -2.30 -13.28 5.82
N PRO A 138 -3.36 -13.38 5.00
CA PRO A 138 -3.90 -12.24 4.26
C PRO A 138 -4.53 -11.22 5.20
N VAL A 139 -4.35 -9.93 4.90
CA VAL A 139 -4.90 -8.83 5.69
C VAL A 139 -6.42 -8.94 5.74
N VAL A 140 -7.00 -8.98 6.93
CA VAL A 140 -8.44 -9.13 7.11
C VAL A 140 -9.07 -7.77 7.33
N LEU A 141 -9.90 -7.30 6.41
CA LEU A 141 -10.65 -6.04 6.57
C LEU A 141 -12.04 -6.33 7.11
N SER A 142 -12.20 -6.13 8.42
CA SER A 142 -13.47 -6.31 9.14
C SER A 142 -14.32 -5.04 9.08
N ASP A 143 -15.51 -5.07 9.70
CA ASP A 143 -16.34 -3.86 9.85
C ASP A 143 -15.61 -2.74 10.60
N ASP A 144 -14.68 -3.07 11.51
CA ASP A 144 -13.91 -2.07 12.24
C ASP A 144 -12.88 -1.39 11.34
N SER A 145 -12.26 -2.14 10.41
CA SER A 145 -11.33 -1.59 9.40
C SER A 145 -12.01 -0.56 8.51
N PHE A 146 -13.26 -0.83 8.08
CA PHE A 146 -14.05 0.16 7.36
C PHE A 146 -14.68 1.19 8.30
N GLY A 147 -14.77 0.88 9.59
CA GLY A 147 -15.28 1.65 10.73
C GLY A 147 -14.46 2.87 11.10
N VAL A 148 -13.18 2.90 10.72
CA VAL A 148 -12.21 3.96 11.09
C VAL A 148 -12.63 5.37 10.65
N PHE A 149 -13.53 5.48 9.68
CA PHE A 149 -14.16 6.75 9.29
C PHE A 149 -15.56 6.89 9.87
N GLY A 150 -15.84 8.00 10.58
CA GLY A 150 -17.17 8.24 11.13
C GLY A 150 -18.27 8.51 10.08
N SER A 151 -17.89 8.89 8.85
CA SER A 151 -18.81 9.26 7.77
C SER A 151 -18.16 9.14 6.38
N ARG A 152 -18.99 9.19 5.31
CA ARG A 152 -18.50 9.28 3.92
C ARG A 152 -17.68 10.54 3.67
N ALA A 153 -18.13 11.69 4.20
CA ALA A 153 -17.40 12.96 4.08
C ALA A 153 -16.01 12.86 4.73
N ALA A 154 -15.92 12.33 5.96
CA ALA A 154 -14.63 12.15 6.63
C ALA A 154 -13.67 11.21 5.86
N PHE A 155 -14.20 10.24 5.12
CA PHE A 155 -13.41 9.40 4.23
C PHE A 155 -12.92 10.15 2.99
N LEU A 156 -13.78 10.95 2.35
CA LEU A 156 -13.45 11.70 1.13
C LEU A 156 -12.55 12.92 1.39
N ASP A 157 -12.68 13.55 2.57
CA ASP A 157 -11.87 14.70 2.99
C ASP A 157 -10.43 14.30 3.34
N GLU A 158 -10.19 13.02 3.62
CA GLU A 158 -8.87 12.48 3.94
C GLU A 158 -8.06 12.20 2.66
N ARG A 159 -6.74 12.43 2.74
CA ARG A 159 -5.81 12.15 1.64
C ARG A 159 -5.86 10.67 1.28
N GLU A 160 -5.79 10.38 -0.01
CA GLU A 160 -6.02 9.05 -0.55
C GLU A 160 -5.14 7.96 0.07
N ALA A 161 -3.82 8.14 0.05
CA ALA A 161 -2.91 7.18 0.65
C ALA A 161 -3.16 7.02 2.17
N VAL A 162 -3.46 8.13 2.87
CA VAL A 162 -3.72 8.10 4.31
C VAL A 162 -4.99 7.31 4.62
N ARG A 163 -6.07 7.53 3.87
CA ARG A 163 -7.34 6.80 4.11
C ARG A 163 -7.23 5.32 3.79
N GLN A 164 -6.51 4.97 2.73
CA GLN A 164 -6.26 3.58 2.36
C GLN A 164 -5.42 2.89 3.45
N TRP A 165 -4.36 3.54 3.92
CA TRP A 165 -3.52 2.99 5.00
C TRP A 165 -4.28 2.81 6.31
N LYS A 166 -5.12 3.76 6.71
CA LYS A 166 -5.97 3.63 7.92
C LYS A 166 -6.84 2.37 7.88
N ILE A 167 -7.36 2.00 6.71
CA ILE A 167 -8.13 0.78 6.51
C ILE A 167 -7.24 -0.47 6.64
N PHE A 168 -6.09 -0.50 5.95
CA PHE A 168 -5.19 -1.68 5.98
C PHE A 168 -4.52 -1.94 7.31
N SER A 169 -4.18 -0.86 8.02
CA SER A 169 -3.39 -0.93 9.24
C SER A 169 -4.23 -1.20 10.49
N TRP A 170 -5.56 -1.16 10.38
CA TRP A 170 -6.45 -1.35 11.51
C TRP A 170 -6.29 -2.74 12.13
N GLY A 171 -5.97 -2.77 13.43
CA GLY A 171 -5.76 -4.01 14.19
C GLY A 171 -4.51 -4.79 13.77
N VAL A 172 -3.63 -4.22 12.93
CA VAL A 172 -2.33 -4.82 12.63
C VAL A 172 -1.44 -4.66 13.86
N THR A 173 -0.93 -5.79 14.36
CA THR A 173 0.06 -5.82 15.43
C THR A 173 1.43 -6.25 14.90
N VAL A 174 2.47 -5.78 15.58
CA VAL A 174 3.87 -6.15 15.37
C VAL A 174 4.46 -6.61 16.70
N THR A 175 5.47 -7.47 16.63
CA THR A 175 6.15 -8.01 17.81
C THR A 175 7.35 -7.14 18.16
N ASP A 176 7.38 -6.56 19.36
CA ASP A 176 8.52 -5.76 19.82
C ASP A 176 9.72 -6.61 20.29
N HIS A 177 10.75 -5.95 20.85
CA HIS A 177 11.96 -6.63 21.39
C HIS A 177 11.67 -7.55 22.57
N GLY A 178 10.60 -7.28 23.31
CA GLY A 178 10.16 -8.09 24.45
C GLY A 178 9.24 -9.24 24.04
N GLY A 179 8.94 -9.41 22.75
CA GLY A 179 7.97 -10.39 22.28
C GLY A 179 6.52 -9.93 22.44
N GLN A 180 6.27 -8.69 22.86
CA GLN A 180 4.94 -8.14 23.06
C GLN A 180 4.33 -7.76 21.71
N GLN A 181 3.05 -8.12 21.51
CA GLN A 181 2.26 -7.62 20.40
C GLN A 181 1.84 -6.17 20.69
N ILE A 182 2.21 -5.26 19.79
CA ILE A 182 1.85 -3.84 19.85
C ILE A 182 1.16 -3.46 18.55
N GLU A 183 0.11 -2.64 18.64
CA GLU A 183 -0.57 -2.11 17.45
C GLU A 183 0.41 -1.24 16.63
N LEU A 184 0.51 -1.52 15.33
CA LEU A 184 1.33 -0.75 14.40
C LEU A 184 0.81 0.69 14.25
N MET A 185 -0.51 0.87 14.35
CA MET A 185 -1.18 2.16 14.26
C MET A 185 -2.07 2.39 15.48
N ASN A 186 -2.08 3.63 15.95
CA ASN A 186 -3.01 4.12 16.97
C ASN A 186 -3.64 5.43 16.47
N GLY A 187 -4.83 5.33 15.88
CA GLY A 187 -5.48 6.45 15.19
C GLY A 187 -4.65 6.95 14.01
N ASP A 188 -4.24 8.22 14.06
CA ASP A 188 -3.39 8.86 13.04
C ASP A 188 -1.87 8.63 13.27
N TYR A 189 -1.50 7.89 14.31
CA TYR A 189 -0.11 7.70 14.69
C TYR A 189 0.38 6.31 14.27
N ILE A 190 1.59 6.25 13.72
CA ILE A 190 2.28 5.01 13.35
C ILE A 190 3.41 4.72 14.34
N LEU A 191 3.73 3.45 14.58
CA LEU A 191 4.85 3.04 15.42
C LEU A 191 6.10 2.78 14.56
N PRO A 192 6.99 3.76 14.36
CA PRO A 192 8.25 3.53 13.65
C PRO A 192 9.17 2.64 14.48
N LEU A 193 9.91 1.76 13.79
CA LEU A 193 10.90 0.91 14.42
C LEU A 193 11.93 1.76 15.20
N GLY A 194 12.23 1.34 16.43
CA GLY A 194 13.21 2.02 17.29
C GLY A 194 12.65 3.22 18.06
N SER A 195 11.39 3.60 17.85
CA SER A 195 10.70 4.54 18.73
C SER A 195 10.00 3.80 19.87
N MET A 196 9.99 4.42 21.05
CA MET A 196 9.24 3.90 22.21
C MET A 196 7.76 4.32 22.17
N SER A 197 7.33 5.09 21.17
CA SER A 197 5.97 5.61 21.09
C SER A 197 5.51 5.83 19.65
N HIS A 198 4.20 5.77 19.43
CA HIS A 198 3.61 6.14 18.15
C HIS A 198 3.87 7.61 17.82
N ARG A 199 4.06 7.90 16.53
CA ARG A 199 4.37 9.21 15.97
C ARG A 199 3.35 9.55 14.91
N ARG A 200 2.87 10.79 14.92
CA ARG A 200 1.98 11.30 13.88
C ARG A 200 2.82 11.69 12.66
N PRO A 201 2.59 11.11 11.47
CA PRO A 201 3.24 11.59 10.26
C PRO A 201 2.82 13.03 9.95
N THR A 202 3.76 13.85 9.52
CA THR A 202 3.51 15.21 9.02
C THR A 202 3.45 15.17 7.50
N LEU A 203 2.27 15.44 6.94
CA LEU A 203 2.08 15.50 5.50
C LEU A 203 2.54 16.87 4.97
N ILE A 204 3.39 16.87 3.94
CA ILE A 204 3.83 18.08 3.28
C ILE A 204 2.83 18.41 2.16
N PRO A 205 2.12 19.55 2.21
CA PRO A 205 1.00 19.84 1.32
C PRO A 205 1.43 20.29 -0.10
N SER A 206 2.74 20.29 -0.38
CA SER A 206 3.34 20.78 -1.61
C SER A 206 4.55 19.93 -1.99
N ALA A 207 5.12 20.20 -3.17
CA ALA A 207 6.41 19.61 -3.54
C ALA A 207 7.45 19.87 -2.46
N SER A 208 8.13 18.80 -2.04
CA SER A 208 9.23 18.90 -1.08
C SER A 208 10.46 19.41 -1.83
N PRO A 209 11.24 20.36 -1.27
CA PRO A 209 12.52 20.78 -1.86
C PRO A 209 13.48 19.61 -2.09
N VAL A 210 13.28 18.54 -1.32
CA VAL A 210 14.08 17.32 -1.30
C VAL A 210 13.68 16.36 -2.42
N PHE A 211 12.42 16.43 -2.86
CA PHE A 211 11.80 15.62 -3.90
C PHE A 211 10.91 16.51 -4.79
N PRO A 212 11.51 17.41 -5.59
CA PRO A 212 10.74 18.42 -6.33
C PRO A 212 9.79 17.80 -7.36
N ASP A 213 10.18 16.67 -7.94
CA ASP A 213 9.45 16.01 -9.03
C ASP A 213 8.47 14.92 -8.58
N ALA A 214 8.34 14.67 -7.26
CA ALA A 214 7.59 13.54 -6.73
C ALA A 214 6.25 13.91 -6.07
N PHE A 215 5.76 15.15 -6.24
CA PHE A 215 4.54 15.58 -5.56
C PHE A 215 3.28 14.98 -6.17
N ASP A 216 2.64 14.08 -5.42
CA ASP A 216 1.28 13.60 -5.67
C ASP A 216 0.37 14.05 -4.50
N PRO A 217 -0.65 14.89 -4.70
CA PRO A 217 -1.55 15.29 -3.63
C PRO A 217 -2.38 14.13 -3.05
N ALA A 218 -2.53 13.03 -3.79
CA ALA A 218 -3.17 11.80 -3.29
C ALA A 218 -2.25 11.03 -2.34
N ASP A 219 -0.93 11.18 -2.48
CA ASP A 219 0.10 10.48 -1.73
C ASP A 219 1.27 11.42 -1.38
N PRO A 220 1.02 12.41 -0.51
CA PRO A 220 1.92 13.54 -0.34
C PRO A 220 3.26 13.14 0.31
N PRO A 221 4.35 13.86 0.03
CA PRO A 221 5.59 13.71 0.77
C PRO A 221 5.35 13.83 2.27
N THR A 222 6.05 13.02 3.05
CA THR A 222 5.73 12.82 4.47
C THR A 222 6.98 12.87 5.32
N GLU A 223 6.89 13.42 6.52
CA GLU A 223 7.91 13.34 7.56
C GLU A 223 7.38 12.52 8.72
N LEU A 224 8.25 11.77 9.41
CA LEU A 224 7.82 10.94 10.55
C LEU A 224 8.72 11.13 11.78
N THR A 225 10.04 11.06 11.60
CA THR A 225 11.01 11.14 12.69
C THR A 225 12.21 11.99 12.29
N GLY A 226 12.48 13.03 13.09
CA GLY A 226 13.68 13.85 12.98
C GLY A 226 13.89 14.44 11.57
N PRO A 227 15.11 14.38 11.01
CA PRO A 227 15.46 15.01 9.73
C PRO A 227 15.06 14.19 8.48
N SER A 228 14.22 13.17 8.61
CA SER A 228 13.88 12.28 7.49
C SER A 228 12.60 12.70 6.79
N THR A 229 12.71 12.94 5.48
CA THR A 229 11.60 13.18 4.56
C THR A 229 11.47 11.99 3.62
N TYR A 230 10.26 11.49 3.45
CA TYR A 230 9.90 10.44 2.51
C TYR A 230 9.29 11.07 1.26
N SER A 231 9.54 10.49 0.09
CA SER A 231 9.02 11.01 -1.19
C SER A 231 7.49 11.03 -1.24
N SER A 232 6.84 10.11 -0.53
CA SER A 232 5.39 9.97 -0.43
C SER A 232 4.98 9.36 0.92
N TYR A 233 3.68 9.33 1.23
CA TYR A 233 3.15 8.68 2.42
C TYR A 233 3.31 7.16 2.33
N THR A 234 3.04 6.57 1.15
CA THR A 234 3.32 5.15 0.88
C THR A 234 4.79 4.81 1.07
N SER A 235 5.71 5.69 0.67
CA SER A 235 7.16 5.48 0.89
C SER A 235 7.48 5.42 2.39
N MET A 236 6.91 6.33 3.19
CA MET A 236 7.04 6.28 4.65
C MET A 236 6.57 4.94 5.21
N VAL A 237 5.39 4.47 4.81
CA VAL A 237 4.86 3.20 5.31
C VAL A 237 5.75 2.01 4.88
N ALA A 238 6.24 2.00 3.64
CA ALA A 238 7.10 0.92 3.15
C ALA A 238 8.38 0.79 3.99
N PHE A 239 9.05 1.90 4.30
CA PHE A 239 10.22 1.88 5.18
C PHE A 239 9.86 1.39 6.59
N VAL A 240 8.75 1.83 7.17
CA VAL A 240 8.31 1.36 8.49
C VAL A 240 8.07 -0.15 8.49
N LEU A 241 7.34 -0.67 7.51
CA LEU A 241 7.06 -2.10 7.39
C LEU A 241 8.33 -2.92 7.14
N PHE A 242 9.20 -2.46 6.25
CA PHE A 242 10.49 -3.11 5.98
C PHE A 242 11.33 -3.26 7.25
N TYR A 243 11.44 -2.20 8.05
CA TYR A 243 12.19 -2.27 9.30
C TYR A 243 11.59 -3.25 10.31
N TRP A 244 10.27 -3.33 10.40
CA TRP A 244 9.61 -4.36 11.22
C TRP A 244 9.88 -5.78 10.70
N LEU A 245 9.88 -5.98 9.38
CA LEU A 245 10.19 -7.28 8.77
C LEU A 245 11.62 -7.73 9.05
N GLU A 246 12.58 -6.84 8.80
CA GLU A 246 14.01 -7.06 9.03
C GLU A 246 14.24 -7.42 10.50
N ARG A 247 13.77 -6.58 11.42
CA ARG A 247 14.05 -6.75 12.84
C ARG A 247 13.28 -7.91 13.47
N GLY A 248 12.10 -8.24 12.95
CA GLY A 248 11.35 -9.43 13.34
C GLY A 248 11.89 -10.73 12.75
N GLY A 249 12.90 -10.67 11.88
CA GLY A 249 13.48 -11.86 11.23
C GLY A 249 12.56 -12.50 10.20
N HIS A 250 11.54 -11.77 9.71
CA HIS A 250 10.61 -12.24 8.68
C HIS A 250 11.26 -12.27 7.29
N ILE A 251 12.31 -11.47 7.10
CA ILE A 251 13.13 -11.43 5.88
C ILE A 251 14.60 -11.58 6.27
N ARG A 252 15.37 -12.34 5.50
CA ARG A 252 16.78 -12.58 5.79
C ARG A 252 17.65 -11.63 5.00
N TYR A 253 18.56 -10.96 5.69
CA TYR A 253 19.72 -10.34 5.06
C TYR A 253 20.64 -11.45 4.50
N ILE A 254 20.96 -11.37 3.21
CA ILE A 254 21.76 -12.41 2.55
C ILE A 254 23.06 -11.90 1.94
N ARG A 255 23.13 -10.63 1.52
CA ARG A 255 24.29 -10.04 0.84
C ARG A 255 24.37 -8.56 1.14
N SER A 256 25.59 -8.03 1.10
CA SER A 256 25.84 -6.60 1.06
C SER A 256 27.03 -6.27 0.20
N TRP A 257 27.07 -5.01 -0.21
CA TRP A 257 28.16 -4.41 -0.93
C TRP A 257 28.33 -2.97 -0.46
N VAL A 258 29.57 -2.54 -0.29
CA VAL A 258 29.91 -1.14 0.01
C VAL A 258 31.03 -0.63 -0.88
N SER A 259 30.94 0.63 -1.28
CA SER A 259 32.00 1.34 -1.98
C SER A 259 32.29 2.72 -1.41
N TYR A 260 33.57 2.93 -1.11
CA TYR A 260 34.13 4.24 -0.83
C TYR A 260 34.82 4.86 -2.05
N CYS A 261 35.06 4.09 -3.11
CA CYS A 261 35.79 4.53 -4.30
C CYS A 261 34.92 5.39 -5.22
N ARG A 262 35.18 6.71 -5.25
CA ARG A 262 34.41 7.66 -6.08
C ARG A 262 34.47 7.37 -7.58
N ALA A 263 35.57 6.78 -8.06
CA ALA A 263 35.79 6.48 -9.46
C ALA A 263 35.12 5.17 -9.93
N SER A 264 34.58 4.37 -9.01
CA SER A 264 34.02 3.06 -9.34
C SER A 264 32.82 3.14 -10.28
N ALA A 265 32.81 2.26 -11.29
CA ALA A 265 31.65 2.05 -12.14
C ALA A 265 30.45 1.53 -11.34
N ALA A 266 30.66 0.62 -10.39
CA ALA A 266 29.62 0.08 -9.52
C ALA A 266 29.01 1.19 -8.63
N ARG A 267 29.85 2.05 -8.04
CA ARG A 267 29.36 3.22 -7.30
C ARG A 267 28.52 4.16 -8.16
N ARG A 268 28.99 4.49 -9.37
CA ARG A 268 28.23 5.32 -10.32
C ARG A 268 26.90 4.68 -10.69
N ARG A 269 26.85 3.35 -10.81
CA ARG A 269 25.61 2.60 -11.05
C ARG A 269 24.64 2.73 -9.89
N VAL A 270 25.09 2.61 -8.63
CA VAL A 270 24.20 2.86 -7.47
C VAL A 270 23.68 4.30 -7.47
N GLY A 271 24.54 5.28 -7.77
CA GLY A 271 24.11 6.68 -7.94
C GLY A 271 23.05 6.85 -9.02
N ALA A 272 23.23 6.23 -10.19
CA ALA A 272 22.24 6.22 -11.25
C ALA A 272 20.92 5.57 -10.81
N VAL A 273 20.99 4.45 -10.07
CA VAL A 273 19.81 3.77 -9.51
C VAL A 273 19.10 4.64 -8.48
N LEU A 274 19.81 5.41 -7.65
CA LEU A 274 19.21 6.29 -6.64
C LEU A 274 18.52 7.52 -7.26
N VAL A 275 19.01 8.05 -8.39
CA VAL A 275 18.41 9.24 -9.04
C VAL A 275 17.32 8.90 -10.05
N ALA A 276 17.20 7.63 -10.47
CA ALA A 276 16.19 7.22 -11.43
C ALA A 276 14.76 7.45 -10.89
N PRO A 277 13.76 7.76 -11.73
CA PRO A 277 12.38 7.90 -11.28
C PRO A 277 11.85 6.60 -10.64
N PRO A 278 11.24 6.66 -9.44
CA PRO A 278 10.62 5.49 -8.82
C PRO A 278 9.46 4.91 -9.63
N SER A 279 8.81 5.73 -10.45
CA SER A 279 7.66 5.37 -11.30
C SER A 279 8.02 4.60 -12.57
N ASP A 280 9.31 4.32 -12.82
CA ASP A 280 9.74 3.51 -13.97
C ASP A 280 9.45 2.02 -13.70
N GLU A 281 8.18 1.63 -13.89
CA GLU A 281 7.70 0.26 -13.66
C GLU A 281 8.47 -0.78 -14.50
N ALA A 282 8.94 -0.40 -15.68
CA ALA A 282 9.74 -1.28 -16.53
C ALA A 282 11.07 -1.66 -15.87
N HIS A 283 11.60 -0.79 -15.01
CA HIS A 283 12.86 -0.99 -14.32
C HIS A 283 12.69 -1.61 -12.92
N TRP A 284 11.69 -1.17 -12.15
CA TRP A 284 11.54 -1.55 -10.73
C TRP A 284 10.36 -2.49 -10.45
N GLY A 285 9.43 -2.65 -11.40
CA GLY A 285 8.05 -3.02 -11.06
C GLY A 285 7.38 -1.94 -10.20
N ALA A 286 6.38 -2.32 -9.41
CA ALA A 286 5.58 -1.38 -8.62
C ALA A 286 6.23 -0.91 -7.28
N GLY A 287 7.51 -1.21 -7.02
CA GLY A 287 8.03 -1.30 -5.65
C GLY A 287 9.14 -0.35 -5.21
N ALA A 288 9.50 0.68 -5.98
CA ALA A 288 10.57 1.62 -5.59
C ALA A 288 10.05 2.75 -4.70
N VAL A 289 10.67 2.97 -3.55
CA VAL A 289 10.32 4.03 -2.59
C VAL A 289 11.56 4.73 -2.05
N ASP A 290 11.45 6.03 -1.81
CA ASP A 290 12.60 6.86 -1.40
C ASP A 290 12.42 7.53 -0.04
N ARG A 291 13.56 7.72 0.63
CA ARG A 291 13.70 8.55 1.83
C ARG A 291 15.00 9.33 1.75
N LYS A 292 14.98 10.61 2.11
CA LYS A 292 16.18 11.41 2.33
C LYS A 292 16.22 11.91 3.76
N CYS A 293 17.40 11.92 4.33
CA CYS A 293 17.65 12.42 5.68
C CYS A 293 18.58 13.63 5.59
N HIS A 294 18.12 14.77 6.08
CA HIS A 294 18.86 16.05 6.10
C HIS A 294 19.45 16.27 7.49
N SER A 295 20.55 15.59 7.80
CA SER A 295 21.31 15.94 8.99
C SER A 295 22.14 17.21 8.71
N TRP A 296 22.50 17.91 9.78
CA TRP A 296 23.29 19.14 9.77
C TRP A 296 24.66 19.00 9.10
N GLU A 297 25.18 17.78 8.94
CA GLU A 297 26.50 17.55 8.33
C GLU A 297 26.44 16.93 6.93
N ARG A 298 25.42 16.09 6.64
CA ARG A 298 25.32 15.35 5.37
C ARG A 298 23.87 15.02 5.03
N SER A 299 23.51 15.23 3.76
CA SER A 299 22.36 14.56 3.18
C SER A 299 22.67 13.08 2.98
N SER A 300 21.73 12.21 3.35
CA SER A 300 21.74 10.82 2.91
C SER A 300 20.47 10.53 2.13
N GLN A 301 20.62 9.70 1.09
CA GLN A 301 19.51 9.22 0.30
C GLN A 301 19.40 7.71 0.44
N TRP A 302 18.18 7.22 0.56
CA TRP A 302 17.84 5.82 0.68
C TRP A 302 16.77 5.49 -0.34
N ARG A 303 16.90 4.31 -0.95
CA ARG A 303 15.89 3.71 -1.81
C ARG A 303 15.65 2.28 -1.37
N LEU A 304 14.40 1.89 -1.26
CA LEU A 304 14.02 0.47 -1.20
C LEU A 304 13.40 0.10 -2.53
N VAL A 305 13.82 -1.03 -3.09
CA VAL A 305 13.14 -1.70 -4.21
C VAL A 305 12.53 -2.98 -3.66
N VAL A 306 11.21 -3.02 -3.54
CA VAL A 306 10.45 -4.16 -3.00
C VAL A 306 9.92 -5.00 -4.16
N LEU A 307 10.42 -6.23 -4.26
CA LEU A 307 10.12 -7.16 -5.35
C LEU A 307 9.26 -8.30 -4.81
N GLY A 308 7.98 -8.26 -5.19
CA GLY A 308 6.94 -9.12 -4.67
C GLY A 308 6.78 -10.46 -5.37
N SER A 309 5.62 -11.08 -5.13
CA SER A 309 5.24 -12.40 -5.65
C SER A 309 5.29 -12.48 -7.17
N GLU A 310 5.07 -11.36 -7.87
CA GLU A 310 5.16 -11.28 -9.34
C GLU A 310 6.58 -11.53 -9.85
N ALA A 311 7.60 -11.14 -9.08
CA ALA A 311 9.01 -11.33 -9.43
C ALA A 311 9.64 -12.53 -8.73
N MET A 312 9.16 -12.87 -7.53
CA MET A 312 9.79 -13.83 -6.62
C MET A 312 9.03 -15.14 -6.44
N SER A 313 7.88 -15.32 -7.08
CA SER A 313 6.85 -16.35 -6.85
C SER A 313 6.03 -16.16 -5.57
N GLU A 314 4.86 -16.81 -5.52
CA GLU A 314 3.88 -16.65 -4.44
C GLU A 314 4.48 -16.84 -3.05
N GLY A 315 4.20 -15.89 -2.15
CA GLY A 315 4.66 -15.93 -0.76
C GLY A 315 6.13 -15.54 -0.57
N HIS A 316 6.84 -15.22 -1.65
CA HIS A 316 8.23 -14.76 -1.59
C HIS A 316 8.39 -13.30 -1.96
N MET A 317 9.38 -12.66 -1.33
CA MET A 317 9.76 -11.27 -1.53
C MET A 317 11.27 -11.14 -1.49
N ALA A 318 11.79 -10.21 -2.29
CA ALA A 318 13.15 -9.68 -2.17
C ALA A 318 13.09 -8.17 -1.96
N VAL A 319 13.98 -7.64 -1.14
CA VAL A 319 14.15 -6.19 -0.94
C VAL A 319 15.59 -5.82 -1.21
N ILE A 320 15.79 -4.82 -2.06
CA ILE A 320 17.10 -4.21 -2.33
C ILE A 320 17.09 -2.85 -1.68
N GLN A 321 17.91 -2.68 -0.65
CA GLN A 321 18.12 -1.39 0.00
C GLN A 321 19.38 -0.76 -0.57
N LEU A 322 19.25 0.44 -1.13
CA LEU A 322 20.38 1.24 -1.60
C LEU A 322 20.46 2.50 -0.76
N CYS A 323 21.66 2.94 -0.41
CA CYS A 323 21.81 4.26 0.16
C CYS A 323 23.14 4.94 -0.20
N GLU A 324 23.10 6.26 -0.17
CA GLU A 324 24.23 7.16 -0.22
C GLU A 324 24.38 7.84 1.14
N TRP A 325 25.50 7.58 1.83
CA TRP A 325 25.85 8.21 3.11
C TRP A 325 27.35 8.49 3.21
N GLY A 326 27.88 9.28 2.27
CA GLY A 326 29.32 9.51 2.12
C GLY A 326 30.07 8.33 1.46
N ASN A 327 29.57 7.12 1.63
CA ASN A 327 29.81 5.93 0.81
C ASN A 327 28.51 5.50 0.11
N TYR A 328 28.60 4.50 -0.74
CA TYR A 328 27.45 3.85 -1.36
C TYR A 328 27.37 2.41 -0.85
N TRP A 329 26.17 1.94 -0.57
CA TRP A 329 25.93 0.59 -0.06
C TRP A 329 24.65 0.03 -0.65
N VAL A 330 24.65 -1.29 -0.76
CA VAL A 330 23.55 -2.10 -1.26
C VAL A 330 23.40 -3.29 -0.35
N ASP A 331 22.22 -3.47 0.23
CA ASP A 331 21.87 -4.62 1.06
C ASP A 331 20.72 -5.40 0.41
N ILE A 332 20.83 -6.72 0.42
CA ILE A 332 19.85 -7.63 -0.16
C ILE A 332 19.21 -8.45 0.93
N PHE A 333 17.87 -8.39 0.96
CA PHE A 333 17.04 -9.16 1.85
C PHE A 333 16.11 -10.06 1.04
N THR A 334 15.84 -11.28 1.51
CA THR A 334 14.88 -12.17 0.87
C THR A 334 14.23 -13.16 1.82
N THR A 335 13.02 -13.57 1.48
CA THR A 335 12.34 -14.73 2.08
C THR A 335 12.68 -16.04 1.38
N GLU A 336 13.19 -15.98 0.14
CA GLU A 336 13.52 -17.18 -0.65
C GLU A 336 14.54 -18.04 0.12
N PRO A 337 14.34 -19.37 0.25
CA PRO A 337 15.36 -20.27 0.78
C PRO A 337 16.60 -20.35 -0.11
N ALA A 338 17.73 -20.76 0.48
CA ALA A 338 18.93 -21.09 -0.30
C ALA A 338 18.55 -22.14 -1.37
N PRO A 339 19.06 -22.03 -2.61
CA PRO A 339 20.25 -21.26 -3.02
C PRO A 339 20.03 -19.79 -3.43
N HIS A 340 18.81 -19.24 -3.31
CA HIS A 340 18.49 -17.85 -3.65
C HIS A 340 18.59 -17.48 -5.15
N ASP A 341 18.38 -18.44 -6.06
CA ASP A 341 18.54 -18.23 -7.51
C ASP A 341 17.58 -17.16 -8.06
N LYS A 342 16.34 -17.11 -7.58
CA LYS A 342 15.37 -16.09 -8.02
C LYS A 342 15.79 -14.71 -7.53
N THR A 343 16.23 -14.62 -6.27
CA THR A 343 16.75 -13.39 -5.67
C THR A 343 17.96 -12.89 -6.46
N CYS A 344 18.91 -13.77 -6.81
CA CYS A 344 20.05 -13.43 -7.66
C CYS A 344 19.60 -12.84 -8.98
N THR A 345 18.67 -13.51 -9.66
CA THR A 345 18.15 -13.09 -10.97
C THR A 345 17.54 -11.69 -10.92
N VAL A 346 16.69 -11.40 -9.93
CA VAL A 346 16.06 -10.08 -9.81
C VAL A 346 17.06 -9.00 -9.39
N VAL A 347 18.06 -9.34 -8.57
CA VAL A 347 19.14 -8.42 -8.19
C VAL A 347 19.98 -8.04 -9.41
N MET A 348 20.37 -9.00 -10.24
CA MET A 348 21.09 -8.74 -11.50
C MET A 348 20.28 -7.85 -12.44
N ARG A 349 18.97 -8.10 -12.56
CA ARG A 349 18.06 -7.28 -13.38
C ARG A 349 18.01 -5.82 -12.92
N VAL A 350 17.86 -5.59 -11.61
CA VAL A 350 17.71 -4.23 -11.05
C VAL A 350 19.06 -3.48 -11.02
N LEU A 351 20.12 -4.13 -10.57
CA LEU A 351 21.43 -3.50 -10.39
C LEU A 351 22.29 -3.51 -11.66
N GLY A 352 21.98 -4.38 -12.62
CA GLY A 352 22.81 -4.70 -13.79
C GLY A 352 23.89 -5.74 -13.45
N ASP A 353 24.32 -6.50 -14.45
CA ASP A 353 25.23 -7.66 -14.28
C ASP A 353 26.51 -7.34 -13.51
N GLN A 354 27.11 -6.17 -13.77
CA GLN A 354 28.36 -5.78 -13.11
C GLN A 354 28.16 -5.59 -11.60
N LEU A 355 27.29 -4.66 -11.20
CA LEU A 355 27.05 -4.36 -9.78
C LEU A 355 26.37 -5.54 -9.08
N GLY A 356 25.39 -6.18 -9.72
CA GLY A 356 24.71 -7.37 -9.18
C GLY A 356 25.70 -8.52 -8.93
N GLY A 357 26.66 -8.74 -9.83
CA GLY A 357 27.71 -9.73 -9.66
C GLY A 357 28.63 -9.42 -8.48
N MET A 358 29.01 -8.16 -8.30
CA MET A 358 29.83 -7.73 -7.16
C MET A 358 29.08 -7.91 -5.83
N VAL A 359 27.80 -7.54 -5.77
CA VAL A 359 26.95 -7.75 -4.59
C VAL A 359 26.84 -9.24 -4.25
N TRP A 360 26.65 -10.09 -5.26
CA TRP A 360 26.48 -11.52 -5.03
C TRP A 360 27.75 -12.22 -4.53
N ARG A 361 28.92 -11.71 -4.94
CA ARG A 361 30.26 -12.15 -4.49
C ARG A 361 30.79 -11.40 -3.27
N GLU A 362 30.04 -10.42 -2.76
CA GLU A 362 30.42 -9.57 -1.60
C GLU A 362 31.75 -8.81 -1.81
N GLU A 363 31.99 -8.33 -3.04
CA GLU A 363 33.22 -7.63 -3.44
C GLU A 363 33.20 -6.15 -3.03
N ASN A 364 33.51 -5.87 -1.76
CA ASN A 364 33.58 -4.50 -1.25
C ASN A 364 34.74 -3.69 -1.87
N GLU A 365 34.51 -2.40 -2.06
CA GLU A 365 35.51 -1.45 -2.56
C GLU A 365 35.98 -0.50 -1.46
N ASP A 366 37.13 -0.81 -0.89
CA ASP A 366 37.78 -0.01 0.14
C ASP A 366 38.25 1.36 -0.40
N ARG A 367 38.56 2.27 0.53
CA ARG A 367 39.04 3.63 0.23
C ARG A 367 40.35 3.67 -0.55
N GLU A 368 41.11 2.57 -0.57
CA GLU A 368 42.52 2.60 -0.97
C GLU A 368 42.89 1.41 -1.86
N GLY A 369 42.82 1.63 -3.16
CA GLY A 369 43.82 1.13 -4.10
C GLY A 369 45.13 1.93 -4.00
N THR A 370 45.53 2.36 -2.79
CA THR A 370 46.78 3.08 -2.56
C THR A 370 47.77 2.10 -1.95
N ALA A 371 48.62 1.54 -2.82
CA ALA A 371 49.88 0.87 -2.48
C ALA A 371 49.80 -0.46 -1.68
N ARG A 372 49.30 -1.52 -2.32
CA ARG A 372 50.01 -2.81 -2.24
C ARG A 372 50.67 -3.11 -3.59
N THR A 373 51.68 -2.33 -3.92
CA THR A 373 52.77 -2.82 -4.76
C THR A 373 53.45 -3.90 -3.94
N VAL A 374 53.11 -5.17 -4.21
CA VAL A 374 53.87 -6.30 -3.69
C VAL A 374 55.28 -6.17 -4.29
N MET A 375 56.24 -5.87 -3.44
CA MET A 375 57.67 -5.92 -3.74
C MET A 375 58.13 -7.37 -3.77
#